data_AF-A0A1Y1MMB7-F1
#
_entry.id   AF-A0A1Y1MMB7-F1
#
_cell.length_a   1.000
_cell.length_b   1.000
_cell.length_c   1.000
_cell.angle_alpha   90.00
_cell.angle_beta   90.00
_cell.angle_gamma   90.00
#
_symmetry.space_group_name_H-M   'P 1'
#
loop_
_entity.id
_entity.type
_entity.pdbx_description
1 polymer ?
#
loop_
_entity_poly.entity_id
_entity_poly.type
_entity_poly.pdbx_seq_one_letter_code
_entity_poly.pdbx_strand_id
1 'polypeptide(L)'
;RLKTAAAVLTMPESIAGECLERRTGRVDTELVRDEVEEELIKELALIAEIRETFARTLKDVEMQLLEDKTAKQRLEYDWSDKTVTHQIEAVNCALNNRSNIMLFKPGSTIFPD
;
A
#
# COMPACT_ATOMS: atom_id res chain seq x y z
N ARG A 1 -1.54 9.12 8.28
CA ARG A 1 -1.00 8.78 9.62
C ARG A 1 0.53 8.73 9.62
N LEU A 2 1.18 7.86 8.83
CA LEU A 2 2.66 7.84 8.76
C LEU A 2 3.27 9.17 8.26
N LYS A 3 2.71 9.77 7.19
CA LYS A 3 3.11 11.11 6.70
C LYS A 3 3.01 12.18 7.78
N THR A 4 1.98 12.10 8.63
CA THR A 4 1.77 13.01 9.76
C THR A 4 2.76 12.74 10.90
N ALA A 5 3.06 11.47 11.19
CA ALA A 5 4.03 11.09 12.21
C ALA A 5 5.45 11.54 11.86
N ALA A 6 5.85 11.47 10.59
CA ALA A 6 7.14 12.00 10.13
C ALA A 6 7.25 13.53 10.29
N ALA A 7 6.15 14.27 10.18
CA ALA A 7 6.13 15.72 10.38
C ALA A 7 6.38 16.11 11.85
N VAL A 8 6.03 15.25 12.80
CA VAL A 8 6.26 15.49 14.24
C VAL A 8 7.76 15.54 14.57
N LEU A 9 8.60 14.83 13.80
CA LEU A 9 10.05 14.78 14.01
C LEU A 9 10.75 16.10 13.69
N THR A 10 10.13 16.99 12.91
CA THR A 10 10.72 18.29 12.52
C THR A 10 10.96 19.21 13.71
N MET A 11 10.07 19.19 14.72
CA MET A 11 10.19 20.04 15.89
C MET A 11 11.40 19.65 16.79
N PRO A 12 11.53 18.40 17.26
CA PRO A 12 12.69 18.00 18.06
C PRO A 12 14.01 18.10 17.29
N GLU A 13 14.02 17.82 15.98
CA GLU A 13 15.21 18.01 15.13
C GLU A 13 15.68 19.46 15.12
N SER A 14 14.74 20.40 14.96
CA SER A 14 15.05 21.84 14.96
C SER A 14 15.58 22.30 16.31
N ILE A 15 14.99 21.82 17.42
CA ILE A 15 15.42 22.19 18.77
C ILE A 15 16.82 21.64 19.05
N ALA A 16 17.03 20.34 18.82
CA ALA A 16 18.32 19.69 19.07
C ALA A 16 19.42 20.28 18.18
N GLY A 17 19.11 20.59 16.92
CA GLY A 17 20.00 21.26 15.98
C GLY A 17 20.42 22.65 16.44
N GLU A 18 19.47 23.49 16.86
CA GLU A 18 19.77 24.83 17.37
C GLU A 18 20.57 24.77 18.68
N CYS A 19 20.24 23.84 19.58
CA CYS A 19 21.01 23.63 20.81
C CYS A 19 22.46 23.22 20.53
N LEU A 20 22.67 22.34 19.55
CA LEU A 20 24.00 21.90 19.14
C LEU A 20 24.78 23.05 18.48
N GLU A 21 24.17 23.79 17.56
CA GLU A 21 24.79 24.94 16.89
C GLU A 21 25.29 25.99 17.89
N ARG A 22 24.44 26.37 18.85
CA ARG A 22 24.81 27.32 19.91
C ARG A 22 25.97 26.83 20.78
N ARG A 23 26.10 25.52 21.00
CA ARG A 23 27.23 24.93 21.76
C ARG A 23 28.51 24.96 20.96
N THR A 24 28.45 24.55 19.69
CA THR A 24 29.61 24.55 18.78
C THR A 24 30.08 25.94 18.39
N GLY A 25 29.23 26.97 18.53
CA GLY A 25 29.54 28.37 18.24
C GLY A 25 30.16 29.16 19.39
N ARG A 26 30.50 28.52 20.52
CA ARG A 26 31.16 29.18 21.65
C ARG A 26 32.60 29.56 21.30
N VAL A 27 33.11 30.61 21.95
CA VAL A 27 34.49 31.08 21.76
C VAL A 27 35.47 30.03 22.30
N ASP A 28 36.64 29.86 21.67
CA ASP A 28 37.61 28.78 21.96
C ASP A 28 37.89 28.52 23.45
N THR A 29 37.94 29.56 24.29
CA THR A 29 38.17 29.42 25.74
C THR A 29 37.03 28.73 26.49
N GLU A 30 35.81 28.75 25.95
CA GLU A 30 34.61 28.10 26.49
C GLU A 30 34.16 26.90 25.64
N LEU A 31 34.86 26.59 24.55
CA LEU A 31 34.55 25.48 23.68
C LEU A 31 35.02 24.18 24.33
N VAL A 32 34.07 23.48 24.94
CA VAL A 32 34.27 22.18 25.59
C VAL A 32 33.21 21.22 25.05
N ARG A 33 33.66 20.04 24.63
CA ARG A 33 32.75 18.92 24.34
C ARG A 33 32.24 18.37 25.66
N ASP A 34 31.00 18.69 25.98
CA ASP A 34 30.34 18.21 27.18
C ASP A 34 29.37 17.06 26.88
N GLU A 35 28.93 16.38 27.93
CA GLU A 35 28.00 15.24 27.82
C GLU A 35 26.71 15.64 27.09
N VAL A 36 26.26 16.88 27.25
CA VAL A 36 25.05 17.36 26.58
C VAL A 36 25.26 17.49 25.06
N GLU A 37 26.42 17.93 24.59
CA GLU A 37 26.77 17.91 23.17
C GLU A 37 26.69 16.48 22.61
N GLU A 38 27.25 15.49 23.31
CA GLU A 38 27.20 14.09 22.88
C GLU A 38 25.76 13.55 22.82
N GLU A 39 24.93 13.85 23.81
CA GLU A 39 23.53 13.42 23.82
C GLU A 39 22.70 14.11 22.72
N LEU A 40 22.95 15.38 22.41
CA LEU A 40 22.31 16.09 21.30
C LEU A 40 22.66 15.46 19.94
N ILE A 41 23.92 15.05 19.75
CA ILE A 41 24.35 14.34 18.55
C ILE A 41 23.64 12.98 18.44
N LYS A 42 23.54 12.23 19.54
CA LYS A 42 22.80 10.95 19.58
C LYS A 42 21.32 11.15 19.28
N GLU A 43 20.70 12.19 19.82
CA GLU A 43 19.30 12.53 19.56
C GLU A 43 19.06 12.81 18.07
N LEU A 44 19.90 13.65 17.44
CA LEU A 44 19.79 13.94 16.01
C LEU A 44 20.00 12.68 15.14
N ALA A 45 20.95 11.82 15.50
CA ALA A 45 21.16 10.55 14.82
C ALA A 45 19.92 9.64 14.92
N LEU A 46 19.34 9.51 16.12
CA LEU A 46 18.14 8.72 16.34
C LEU A 46 16.94 9.27 15.55
N ILE A 47 16.76 10.60 15.52
CA ILE A 47 15.69 11.24 14.74
C ILE A 47 15.86 10.91 13.24
N ALA A 48 17.08 10.95 12.73
CA ALA A 48 17.37 10.60 11.34
C ALA A 48 17.02 9.13 11.03
N GLU A 49 17.39 8.19 11.91
CA GLU A 49 17.04 6.76 11.77
C GLU A 49 15.53 6.52 11.77
N ILE A 50 14.79 7.18 12.68
CA ILE A 50 13.33 7.08 12.74
C ILE A 50 12.72 7.64 11.45
N ARG A 51 13.22 8.78 10.97
CA ARG A 51 12.75 9.41 9.72
C ARG A 51 12.95 8.48 8.52
N GLU A 52 14.11 7.82 8.42
CA GLU A 52 14.37 6.84 7.36
C GLU A 52 13.42 5.65 7.46
N THR A 53 13.22 5.12 8.67
CA THR A 53 12.31 3.99 8.93
C THR A 53 10.89 4.32 8.50
N PHE A 54 10.39 5.52 8.82
CA PHE A 54 9.07 5.98 8.38
C PHE A 54 8.99 6.15 6.87
N ALA A 55 10.03 6.69 6.22
CA ALA A 55 10.05 6.84 4.77
C ALA A 55 10.00 5.47 4.07
N ARG A 56 10.77 4.49 4.54
CA ARG A 56 10.78 3.12 4.02
C ARG A 56 9.42 2.45 4.20
N THR A 57 8.90 2.48 5.42
CA THR A 57 7.59 1.89 5.74
C THR A 57 6.47 2.51 4.90
N LEU A 58 6.51 3.82 4.68
CA LEU A 58 5.52 4.50 3.85
C LEU A 58 5.56 4.00 2.41
N LYS A 59 6.75 3.85 1.84
CA LYS A 59 6.94 3.31 0.49
C LYS A 59 6.40 1.88 0.38
N ASP A 60 6.68 1.04 1.37
CA ASP A 60 6.22 -0.35 1.39
C ASP A 60 4.67 -0.41 1.46
N VAL A 61 4.06 0.43 2.29
CA VAL A 61 2.59 0.53 2.39
C VAL A 61 1.96 1.04 1.07
N GLU A 62 2.57 2.04 0.42
CA GLU A 62 2.08 2.56 -0.85
C GLU A 62 2.19 1.51 -1.97
N MET A 63 3.25 0.70 -1.98
CA MET A 63 3.43 -0.42 -2.90
C MET A 63 2.38 -1.51 -2.65
N GLN A 64 2.21 -1.96 -1.40
CA GLN A 64 1.20 -2.95 -1.05
C GLN A 64 -0.21 -2.51 -1.44
N LEU A 65 -0.54 -1.23 -1.22
CA LEU A 65 -1.84 -0.68 -1.59
C LEU A 65 -2.08 -0.75 -3.11
N LEU A 66 -1.05 -0.58 -3.93
CA LEU A 66 -1.15 -0.70 -5.38
C LEU A 66 -1.38 -2.15 -5.80
N GLU A 67 -0.65 -3.09 -5.20
CA GLU A 67 -0.81 -4.52 -5.44
C GLU A 67 -2.21 -5.00 -5.06
N ASP A 68 -2.71 -4.61 -3.88
CA ASP A 68 -4.04 -4.97 -3.40
C ASP A 68 -5.14 -4.44 -4.32
N LYS A 69 -5.01 -3.20 -4.81
CA LYS A 69 -5.95 -2.62 -5.80
C LYS A 69 -5.94 -3.41 -7.10
N THR A 70 -4.77 -3.82 -7.56
CA THR A 70 -4.62 -4.60 -8.80
C THR A 70 -5.23 -5.99 -8.64
N ALA A 71 -4.95 -6.66 -7.51
CA ALA A 71 -5.52 -7.96 -7.18
C ALA A 71 -7.06 -7.89 -7.09
N LYS A 72 -7.59 -6.86 -6.40
CA LYS A 72 -9.02 -6.61 -6.32
C LYS A 72 -9.67 -6.49 -7.71
N GLN A 73 -9.11 -5.66 -8.58
CA GLN A 73 -9.66 -5.47 -9.93
C GLN A 73 -9.70 -6.77 -10.73
N ARG A 74 -8.64 -7.60 -10.65
CA ARG A 74 -8.61 -8.91 -11.29
C ARG A 74 -9.70 -9.83 -10.76
N LEU A 75 -9.85 -9.90 -9.44
CA LEU A 75 -10.88 -10.72 -8.81
C LEU A 75 -12.30 -10.27 -9.17
N GLU A 76 -12.55 -8.95 -9.24
CA GLU A 76 -13.85 -8.41 -9.66
C GLU A 76 -14.16 -8.78 -11.11
N TYR A 77 -13.17 -8.74 -11.99
CA TYR A 77 -13.32 -9.17 -13.39
C TYR A 77 -13.63 -10.67 -13.48
N ASP A 78 -12.82 -11.51 -12.85
CA ASP A 78 -13.00 -12.96 -12.85
C ASP A 78 -14.35 -13.38 -12.24
N TRP A 79 -14.77 -12.69 -11.17
CA TRP A 79 -16.06 -12.92 -10.55
C TRP A 79 -17.22 -12.55 -11.47
N SER A 80 -17.12 -11.42 -12.18
CA SER A 80 -18.13 -11.01 -13.17
C SER A 80 -18.27 -12.04 -14.28
N ASP A 81 -17.15 -12.51 -14.84
CA ASP A 81 -17.15 -13.52 -15.91
C ASP A 81 -17.75 -14.87 -15.45
N LYS A 82 -17.35 -15.34 -14.26
CA LYS A 82 -17.92 -16.55 -13.66
C LYS A 82 -19.42 -16.42 -13.41
N THR A 83 -19.88 -15.23 -13.01
CA THR A 83 -21.30 -14.98 -12.77
C THR A 83 -22.11 -15.10 -14.06
N VAL A 84 -21.62 -14.53 -15.16
CA VAL A 84 -22.27 -14.65 -16.48
C VAL A 84 -22.29 -16.09 -16.95
N THR A 85 -21.15 -16.78 -16.85
CA THR A 85 -21.05 -18.20 -17.24
C THR A 85 -22.01 -19.07 -16.43
N HIS A 86 -22.09 -18.85 -15.12
CA HIS A 86 -23.00 -19.58 -14.25
C HIS A 86 -24.47 -19.34 -14.60
N GLN A 87 -24.86 -18.11 -14.97
CA GLN A 87 -26.22 -17.81 -15.43
C GLN A 87 -26.56 -18.54 -16.73
N ILE A 88 -25.64 -18.56 -17.70
CA ILE A 88 -25.81 -19.30 -18.96
C ILE A 88 -25.96 -20.79 -18.68
N GLU A 89 -25.10 -21.35 -17.83
CA GLU A 89 -25.13 -22.77 -17.47
C GLU A 89 -26.43 -23.14 -16.76
N ALA A 90 -26.90 -22.30 -15.84
CA ALA A 90 -28.17 -22.52 -15.15
C ALA A 90 -29.36 -22.57 -16.13
N VAL A 91 -29.37 -21.70 -17.15
CA VAL A 91 -30.39 -21.75 -18.21
C VAL A 91 -30.26 -23.03 -19.03
N ASN A 92 -29.06 -23.38 -19.47
CA ASN A 92 -28.80 -24.56 -20.29
C ASN A 92 -29.18 -25.86 -19.56
N CYS A 93 -28.81 -26.01 -18.29
CA CYS A 93 -29.18 -27.18 -17.48
C CYS A 93 -30.70 -27.30 -17.26
N ALA A 94 -31.44 -26.19 -17.30
CA ALA A 94 -32.89 -26.20 -17.16
C ALA A 94 -33.63 -26.53 -18.47
N LEU A 95 -32.93 -26.57 -19.61
CA LEU A 95 -33.53 -26.93 -20.89
C LEU A 95 -33.94 -28.40 -20.92
N ASN A 96 -35.12 -28.67 -21.49
CA ASN A 96 -35.62 -30.00 -21.77
C ASN A 96 -36.37 -29.99 -23.10
N ASN A 97 -36.76 -31.17 -23.62
CA ASN A 97 -37.40 -31.33 -24.93
C ASN A 97 -38.71 -30.55 -25.14
N ARG A 98 -39.28 -29.95 -24.08
CA ARG A 98 -40.49 -29.09 -24.15
C ARG A 98 -40.18 -27.60 -24.03
N SER A 99 -38.92 -27.21 -23.84
CA SER A 99 -38.51 -25.81 -23.74
C SER A 99 -38.73 -25.08 -25.06
N ASN A 100 -39.53 -24.02 -25.04
CA ASN A 100 -39.94 -23.22 -26.21
C ASN A 100 -38.85 -22.26 -26.74
N ILE A 101 -37.74 -22.14 -26.02
CA ILE A 101 -36.57 -21.32 -26.41
C ILE A 101 -35.55 -22.08 -27.25
N MET A 102 -35.73 -23.41 -27.42
CA MET A 102 -34.88 -24.21 -28.30
C MET A 102 -35.35 -24.05 -29.75
N LEU A 103 -34.58 -23.34 -30.57
CA LEU A 103 -34.89 -23.12 -31.97
C LEU A 103 -34.12 -24.11 -32.86
N PHE A 104 -34.81 -25.08 -33.43
CA PHE A 104 -34.21 -25.98 -34.42
C PHE A 104 -34.07 -25.27 -35.77
N LYS A 105 -32.86 -25.28 -36.34
CA LYS A 105 -32.61 -24.77 -37.69
C LYS A 105 -32.48 -25.95 -38.67
N PRO A 106 -33.06 -25.87 -39.89
CA PRO A 106 -32.83 -26.89 -40.91
C PRO A 106 -31.33 -27.05 -41.16
N GLY A 107 -30.81 -28.28 -41.04
CA GLY A 107 -29.39 -28.59 -41.23
C GLY A 107 -28.55 -28.63 -39.94
N SER A 108 -29.13 -28.42 -38.75
CA SER A 108 -28.43 -28.66 -37.49
C SER A 108 -28.07 -30.15 -37.32
N THR A 109 -26.83 -30.44 -36.93
CA THR A 109 -26.35 -31.80 -36.66
C THR A 109 -27.15 -32.44 -35.54
N ILE A 110 -27.77 -33.58 -35.84
CA ILE A 110 -28.47 -34.42 -34.87
C ILE A 110 -27.50 -35.52 -34.48
N PHE A 111 -27.11 -35.62 -33.21
CA PHE A 111 -26.39 -36.79 -32.72
C PHE A 111 -27.41 -37.90 -32.46
N PRO A 112 -27.29 -39.07 -33.12
CA PRO A 112 -28.16 -40.20 -32.84
C PRO A 112 -27.84 -40.79 -31.46
N ASP A 113 -28.87 -41.29 -30.79
CA ASP A 113 -28.79 -42.03 -29.51
C ASP A 113 -27.94 -43.31 -29.63
#